data_AF-A0A9P6QD82-F1
#
_entry.id   AF-A0A9P6QD82-F1
#
_cell.length_a   1.000
_cell.length_b   1.000
_cell.length_c   1.000
_cell.angle_alpha   90.00
_cell.angle_beta   90.00
_cell.angle_gamma   90.00
#
_symmetry.space_group_name_H-M   'P 1'
#
loop_
_entity.id
_entity.type
_entity.pdbx_description
1 polymer ?
#
loop_
_entity_poly.entity_id
_entity_poly.type
_entity_poly.pdbx_seq_one_letter_code
_entity_poly.pdbx_strand_id
1 'polypeptide(L)'
;MTVPISAAPPASVAASVASDLKTNHLHSVNNTTTTTTTTTTTTNAENNNINNNNNNNIAHAEPHHLPLHNNEAGFKNDAFLDTSNDSQEAGSFEGPEKLLEIWFGPAPYALQSIRTAPEAVQQSYPDSVPFEADEATDRYGLRIVPKTVWDTMLDIVKCKVLNQIQNDCMDAYLLSESSFFVYPHKLILKTCGTTTLLMALPKILEIAQKFCGLEKVWRVFYSRKTFMFPDRQLHVHRSWKDEVEFLDRHFEHGAAYTVGKVNGDHWCLYLTAPQDDCLSHITSRRNSMDLEDAKAAAAALAQAQAAAASAAEAEAIARAAHHHRQPLSIQTDRRGSVTHYDDSPVDSPSDSSTSSPSVASSSSSFSMSSTASSSASYLFPSHDQTVEILMTNLNPEAMKRFYQQPDDVPGTVGGVRVDQDTGLANLFPQAQLDSYLFTPCGYSANALQDGHYFTIHVTPEPVCSYASFETNIPVCVGKKRRTSSSSSSSSRRGSGRSTPQPQQSGNISTCEEGEMLTDDDNKKEEVEGVYGGGPETLTELISRVVEIFQPGTMSVTLFSSHMNEDGSLETERQAERRQRQMVKAMGRVKGFTRTDRILYEFEGCDLVFGHFEATNKA
;
A
#
# COMPACT_ATOMS: atom_id res chain seq x y z
N MET A 1 -49.89 64.87 -26.45
CA MET A 1 -49.82 65.22 -27.89
C MET A 1 -49.86 63.94 -28.71
N THR A 2 -50.43 63.98 -29.92
CA THR A 2 -50.17 63.05 -31.06
C THR A 2 -49.90 61.55 -30.82
N VAL A 3 -50.95 60.74 -31.01
CA VAL A 3 -51.11 59.58 -31.93
C VAL A 3 -49.88 58.68 -32.27
N PRO A 4 -50.00 57.32 -32.18
CA PRO A 4 -48.99 56.33 -32.60
C PRO A 4 -49.22 55.74 -34.02
N ILE A 5 -48.30 54.89 -34.53
CA ILE A 5 -48.59 53.83 -35.55
C ILE A 5 -47.44 52.80 -35.68
N SER A 6 -47.70 51.65 -36.32
CA SER A 6 -46.83 50.47 -36.49
C SER A 6 -46.32 50.27 -37.93
N ALA A 7 -45.19 49.56 -38.12
CA ALA A 7 -44.86 48.82 -39.35
C ALA A 7 -43.70 47.82 -39.15
N ALA A 8 -43.55 46.84 -40.07
CA ALA A 8 -42.56 45.76 -40.07
C ALA A 8 -41.85 45.66 -41.47
N PRO A 9 -41.11 44.59 -41.85
CA PRO A 9 -39.91 44.70 -42.73
C PRO A 9 -40.12 44.42 -44.23
N PRO A 10 -39.08 44.63 -45.07
CA PRO A 10 -38.93 44.06 -46.42
C PRO A 10 -38.08 42.77 -46.42
N ALA A 11 -38.01 42.07 -47.57
CA ALA A 11 -37.43 40.72 -47.68
C ALA A 11 -36.50 40.51 -48.89
N SER A 12 -35.63 39.49 -48.75
CA SER A 12 -35.10 38.56 -49.78
C SER A 12 -34.80 39.01 -51.22
N VAL A 13 -33.60 38.67 -51.70
CA VAL A 13 -33.34 38.25 -53.09
C VAL A 13 -32.53 36.95 -53.06
N ALA A 14 -32.78 36.03 -54.00
CA ALA A 14 -32.04 34.79 -54.16
C ALA A 14 -31.72 34.54 -55.64
N ALA A 15 -30.64 33.80 -55.92
CA ALA A 15 -30.34 33.26 -57.23
C ALA A 15 -29.58 31.93 -57.11
N SER A 16 -29.98 30.94 -57.90
CA SER A 16 -29.40 29.61 -57.94
C SER A 16 -29.11 29.19 -59.37
N VAL A 17 -28.01 28.48 -59.62
CA VAL A 17 -27.88 27.61 -60.78
C VAL A 17 -27.20 26.31 -60.34
N ALA A 18 -27.71 25.18 -60.84
CA ALA A 18 -27.08 23.87 -60.74
C ALA A 18 -26.95 23.28 -62.14
N SER A 19 -25.95 22.42 -62.36
CA SER A 19 -25.81 21.64 -63.60
C SER A 19 -24.98 20.38 -63.33
N ASP A 20 -25.28 19.32 -64.09
CA ASP A 20 -25.10 17.94 -63.67
C ASP A 20 -24.18 17.11 -64.59
N LEU A 21 -23.71 15.97 -64.08
CA LEU A 21 -23.38 14.73 -64.83
C LEU A 21 -22.16 14.60 -65.79
N LYS A 22 -21.50 13.43 -65.64
CA LYS A 22 -21.08 12.43 -66.68
C LYS A 22 -19.66 12.36 -67.28
N THR A 23 -18.87 11.44 -66.69
CA THR A 23 -18.29 10.20 -67.30
C THR A 23 -17.23 10.19 -68.43
N ASN A 24 -16.16 9.41 -68.13
CA ASN A 24 -15.47 8.40 -68.96
C ASN A 24 -14.26 8.76 -69.87
N HIS A 25 -13.27 7.83 -69.81
CA HIS A 25 -12.27 7.45 -70.84
C HIS A 25 -11.17 8.46 -71.24
N LEU A 26 -9.97 8.07 -71.72
CA LEU A 26 -9.15 6.82 -71.64
C LEU A 26 -7.75 7.12 -72.23
N HIS A 27 -6.70 6.36 -71.86
CA HIS A 27 -5.39 6.26 -72.56
C HIS A 27 -4.43 7.50 -72.44
N SER A 28 -3.13 7.38 -72.10
CA SER A 28 -1.95 6.75 -72.76
C SER A 28 -1.08 7.86 -73.43
N VAL A 29 0.27 7.89 -73.47
CA VAL A 29 1.32 6.90 -73.11
C VAL A 29 2.69 7.59 -72.89
N ASN A 30 3.61 7.00 -72.08
CA ASN A 30 5.09 7.20 -72.04
C ASN A 30 5.65 8.63 -71.71
N ASN A 31 6.84 8.86 -71.13
CA ASN A 31 7.94 8.07 -70.54
C ASN A 31 8.89 9.06 -69.77
N THR A 32 9.97 8.74 -69.02
CA THR A 32 10.78 7.52 -68.77
C THR A 32 11.57 7.68 -67.43
N THR A 33 12.18 6.59 -66.94
CA THR A 33 13.52 6.51 -66.28
C THR A 33 13.88 7.46 -65.11
N THR A 34 14.09 7.05 -63.85
CA THR A 34 13.76 5.83 -63.06
C THR A 34 13.63 6.31 -61.58
N THR A 35 14.21 5.87 -60.44
CA THR A 35 14.89 4.69 -59.80
C THR A 35 14.91 5.04 -58.29
N THR A 36 14.89 4.16 -57.29
CA THR A 36 14.40 2.77 -57.11
C THR A 36 14.45 2.53 -55.57
N THR A 37 13.33 2.37 -54.85
CA THR A 37 12.50 1.16 -54.62
C THR A 37 13.22 -0.03 -53.94
N THR A 38 12.65 -0.74 -52.95
CA THR A 38 11.39 -0.54 -52.16
C THR A 38 11.30 -1.57 -51.01
N THR A 39 10.42 -1.33 -50.05
CA THR A 39 10.04 -2.17 -48.89
C THR A 39 9.02 -3.29 -49.24
N THR A 40 8.53 -3.99 -48.22
CA THR A 40 7.16 -4.59 -48.04
C THR A 40 6.71 -5.92 -48.71
N THR A 41 6.68 -6.99 -47.87
CA THR A 41 5.48 -7.77 -47.41
C THR A 41 4.63 -8.69 -48.33
N THR A 42 4.26 -9.87 -47.78
CA THR A 42 3.09 -10.77 -48.07
C THR A 42 3.05 -11.50 -49.44
N THR A 43 2.46 -12.70 -49.64
CA THR A 43 1.32 -13.43 -49.00
C THR A 43 1.48 -14.98 -48.91
N ASN A 44 0.51 -15.66 -48.28
CA ASN A 44 0.32 -17.13 -48.15
C ASN A 44 0.20 -17.91 -49.48
N ALA A 45 0.49 -19.23 -49.46
CA ALA A 45 -0.38 -20.32 -49.96
C ALA A 45 0.21 -21.73 -49.68
N GLU A 46 -0.63 -22.78 -49.63
CA GLU A 46 -0.26 -24.18 -49.36
C GLU A 46 -0.21 -25.04 -50.65
N ASN A 47 0.72 -26.00 -50.75
CA ASN A 47 0.43 -27.46 -50.82
C ASN A 47 1.64 -28.34 -51.23
N ASN A 48 1.69 -29.54 -50.65
CA ASN A 48 2.09 -30.87 -51.19
C ASN A 48 2.79 -30.92 -52.59
N ASN A 49 3.80 -31.79 -52.84
CA ASN A 49 3.76 -33.25 -52.56
C ASN A 49 5.12 -33.95 -52.89
N ILE A 50 5.42 -35.11 -52.25
CA ILE A 50 6.09 -36.34 -52.84
C ILE A 50 7.49 -36.18 -53.51
N ASN A 51 8.54 -36.99 -53.28
CA ASN A 51 8.67 -38.38 -52.80
C ASN A 51 10.12 -38.74 -52.35
N ASN A 52 10.28 -39.79 -51.51
CA ASN A 52 11.38 -40.81 -51.46
C ASN A 52 12.89 -40.40 -51.45
N ASN A 53 13.84 -41.11 -50.84
CA ASN A 53 13.87 -42.48 -50.28
C ASN A 53 15.03 -42.64 -49.25
N ASN A 54 14.88 -43.56 -48.29
CA ASN A 54 15.84 -44.53 -47.67
C ASN A 54 17.38 -44.24 -47.68
N ASN A 55 18.19 -44.59 -46.66
CA ASN A 55 18.05 -45.73 -45.72
C ASN A 55 18.95 -45.64 -44.46
N ASN A 56 18.50 -46.25 -43.36
CA ASN A 56 19.22 -46.87 -42.22
C ASN A 56 20.66 -46.47 -41.84
N ASN A 57 20.87 -46.15 -40.54
CA ASN A 57 21.50 -47.12 -39.63
C ASN A 57 21.22 -46.83 -38.14
N ILE A 58 21.22 -47.88 -37.29
CA ILE A 58 21.11 -47.79 -35.81
C ILE A 58 22.25 -48.59 -35.18
N ALA A 59 22.90 -48.04 -34.15
CA ALA A 59 23.83 -48.75 -33.28
C ALA A 59 23.73 -48.19 -31.84
N HIS A 60 23.87 -49.06 -30.84
CA HIS A 60 23.73 -48.71 -29.41
C HIS A 60 25.02 -48.17 -28.79
N ALA A 61 24.87 -47.24 -27.84
CA ALA A 61 25.84 -46.95 -26.78
C ALA A 61 25.10 -46.52 -25.49
N GLU A 62 25.70 -46.83 -24.33
CA GLU A 62 25.16 -46.56 -22.98
C GLU A 62 25.36 -45.09 -22.53
N PRO A 63 24.64 -44.60 -21.50
CA PRO A 63 24.60 -43.18 -21.15
C PRO A 63 25.85 -42.72 -20.37
N HIS A 64 26.52 -41.68 -20.87
CA HIS A 64 27.55 -40.98 -20.12
C HIS A 64 26.95 -39.93 -19.19
N HIS A 65 27.25 -40.04 -17.89
CA HIS A 65 27.05 -38.96 -16.93
C HIS A 65 27.81 -37.70 -17.38
N LEU A 66 27.10 -36.58 -17.49
CA LEU A 66 27.69 -35.24 -17.52
C LEU A 66 27.34 -34.52 -16.21
N PRO A 67 28.30 -33.78 -15.61
CA PRO A 67 28.07 -33.15 -14.31
C PRO A 67 27.16 -31.92 -14.44
N LEU A 68 26.34 -31.70 -13.40
CA LEU A 68 25.71 -30.40 -13.17
C LEU A 68 26.81 -29.34 -12.99
N HIS A 69 26.83 -28.35 -13.86
CA HIS A 69 27.75 -27.21 -13.79
C HIS A 69 26.93 -25.91 -13.78
N ASN A 70 27.05 -25.20 -12.66
CA ASN A 70 26.71 -23.79 -12.40
C ASN A 70 25.55 -23.18 -13.22
N ASN A 71 24.35 -23.17 -12.63
CA ASN A 71 23.28 -22.23 -13.00
C ASN A 71 23.59 -20.79 -12.51
N GLU A 72 24.77 -20.25 -12.82
CA GLU A 72 25.18 -18.85 -12.55
C GLU A 72 24.63 -17.87 -13.61
N ALA A 73 23.36 -18.05 -13.99
CA ALA A 73 22.66 -17.25 -14.98
C ALA A 73 21.25 -16.91 -14.47
N GLY A 74 21.08 -15.70 -13.93
CA GLY A 74 19.78 -15.22 -13.42
C GLY A 74 19.81 -13.84 -12.78
N PHE A 75 20.90 -13.51 -12.07
CA PHE A 75 21.12 -12.17 -11.49
C PHE A 75 22.47 -11.60 -11.89
N LYS A 76 22.53 -11.12 -13.14
CA LYS A 76 23.42 -10.01 -13.51
C LYS A 76 22.53 -8.81 -13.78
N ASN A 77 22.82 -7.70 -13.11
CA ASN A 77 22.13 -6.44 -13.30
C ASN A 77 22.49 -5.84 -14.68
N ASP A 78 21.98 -4.63 -14.94
CA ASP A 78 22.46 -3.72 -16.01
C ASP A 78 22.02 -4.03 -17.46
N ALA A 79 20.99 -4.86 -17.68
CA ALA A 79 20.51 -5.18 -19.04
C ALA A 79 18.97 -5.22 -19.27
N PHE A 80 18.14 -4.89 -18.27
CA PHE A 80 16.66 -4.87 -18.45
C PHE A 80 15.95 -3.66 -17.81
N LEU A 81 16.70 -2.65 -17.36
CA LEU A 81 16.16 -1.40 -16.83
C LEU A 81 16.06 -0.34 -17.93
N ASP A 82 15.21 -0.59 -18.93
CA ASP A 82 14.69 0.50 -19.77
C ASP A 82 13.71 1.33 -18.93
N THR A 83 14.29 2.26 -18.18
CA THR A 83 13.60 3.23 -17.32
C THR A 83 13.34 4.55 -18.06
N SER A 84 13.74 4.61 -19.33
CA SER A 84 13.83 5.80 -20.18
C SER A 84 12.61 5.99 -21.07
N ASN A 85 11.41 5.98 -20.49
CA ASN A 85 10.20 6.40 -21.21
C ASN A 85 9.17 7.10 -20.31
N ASP A 86 9.62 8.09 -19.52
CA ASP A 86 8.75 9.02 -18.79
C ASP A 86 8.14 10.10 -19.70
N SER A 87 7.99 9.84 -21.00
CA SER A 87 7.30 10.77 -21.89
C SER A 87 5.79 10.65 -21.67
N GLN A 88 5.23 11.61 -20.93
CA GLN A 88 3.79 11.87 -20.85
C GLN A 88 3.24 12.44 -22.18
N GLU A 89 3.74 11.95 -23.32
CA GLU A 89 3.59 12.51 -24.68
C GLU A 89 2.17 12.48 -25.27
N ALA A 90 1.18 12.09 -24.46
CA ALA A 90 -0.22 11.98 -24.85
C ALA A 90 -1.20 12.55 -23.80
N GLY A 91 -0.74 13.38 -22.85
CA GLY A 91 -1.61 14.12 -21.91
C GLY A 91 -2.62 13.24 -21.16
N SER A 92 -2.20 12.02 -20.79
CA SER A 92 -3.05 10.99 -20.23
C SER A 92 -2.25 10.19 -19.20
N PHE A 93 -2.68 10.26 -17.94
CA PHE A 93 -2.04 9.65 -16.78
C PHE A 93 -2.79 8.37 -16.36
N GLU A 94 -2.07 7.38 -15.84
CA GLU A 94 -2.69 6.16 -15.30
C GLU A 94 -3.12 6.37 -13.84
N GLY A 95 -4.35 6.83 -13.64
CA GLY A 95 -4.95 6.93 -12.31
C GLY A 95 -5.04 5.59 -11.55
N PRO A 96 -5.50 4.47 -12.17
CA PRO A 96 -5.65 3.18 -11.50
C PRO A 96 -4.41 2.69 -10.76
N GLU A 97 -4.55 2.57 -9.44
CA GLU A 97 -3.44 2.33 -8.52
C GLU A 97 -3.03 0.86 -8.40
N LYS A 98 -1.77 0.67 -8.01
CA LYS A 98 -1.15 -0.57 -7.55
C LYS A 98 -1.01 -0.49 -6.04
N LEU A 99 -1.51 -1.47 -5.28
CA LEU A 99 -1.52 -1.51 -3.82
C LEU A 99 -0.81 -2.78 -3.32
N LEU A 100 0.14 -2.62 -2.40
CA LEU A 100 0.88 -3.71 -1.74
C LEU A 100 0.86 -3.50 -0.23
N GLU A 101 0.31 -4.48 0.47
CA GLU A 101 0.25 -4.52 1.93
C GLU A 101 1.00 -5.75 2.44
N ILE A 102 1.99 -5.55 3.31
CA ILE A 102 2.87 -6.61 3.85
C ILE A 102 2.83 -6.57 5.36
N TRP A 103 2.54 -7.71 5.96
CA TRP A 103 2.48 -7.92 7.41
C TRP A 103 3.64 -8.81 7.84
N PHE A 104 4.43 -8.37 8.82
CA PHE A 104 5.53 -9.11 9.43
C PHE A 104 5.16 -9.73 10.80
N GLY A 105 3.94 -9.45 11.28
CA GLY A 105 3.32 -10.09 12.43
C GLY A 105 1.81 -9.82 12.44
N PRO A 106 1.00 -10.56 13.23
CA PRO A 106 -0.46 -10.48 13.19
C PRO A 106 -1.05 -9.19 13.80
N ALA A 107 -0.27 -8.46 14.60
CA ALA A 107 -0.70 -7.25 15.30
C ALA A 107 0.52 -6.43 15.77
N PRO A 108 0.37 -5.14 16.10
CA PRO A 108 1.46 -4.28 16.57
C PRO A 108 2.22 -4.87 17.76
N TYR A 109 1.51 -5.31 18.81
CA TYR A 109 2.12 -5.79 20.05
C TYR A 109 3.05 -6.99 19.87
N ALA A 110 2.92 -7.75 18.77
CA ALA A 110 3.79 -8.89 18.46
C ALA A 110 5.27 -8.47 18.29
N LEU A 111 5.52 -7.21 17.90
CA LEU A 111 6.87 -6.68 17.62
C LEU A 111 7.34 -5.63 18.64
N GLN A 112 6.67 -5.48 19.79
CA GLN A 112 6.96 -4.42 20.79
C GLN A 112 8.35 -4.55 21.47
N SER A 113 9.02 -5.69 21.30
CA SER A 113 10.42 -5.90 21.72
C SER A 113 11.45 -5.27 20.78
N ILE A 114 11.08 -4.98 19.53
CA ILE A 114 12.00 -4.53 18.47
C ILE A 114 12.08 -3.00 18.50
N ARG A 115 12.90 -2.45 19.39
CA ARG A 115 12.96 -1.00 19.68
C ARG A 115 14.19 -0.27 19.12
N THR A 116 15.21 -1.01 18.72
CA THR A 116 16.48 -0.47 18.20
C THR A 116 16.99 -1.38 17.09
N ALA A 117 17.57 -0.80 16.03
CA ALA A 117 18.23 -1.58 14.99
C ALA A 117 19.48 -2.31 15.54
N PRO A 118 19.92 -3.43 14.94
CA PRO A 118 21.14 -4.14 15.36
C PRO A 118 22.38 -3.23 15.37
N GLU A 119 23.31 -3.43 16.31
CA GLU A 119 24.49 -2.56 16.50
C GLU A 119 25.33 -2.35 15.23
N ALA A 120 25.53 -3.41 14.43
CA ALA A 120 26.27 -3.34 13.16
C ALA A 120 25.57 -2.44 12.10
N VAL A 121 24.25 -2.26 12.21
CA VAL A 121 23.50 -1.31 11.37
C VAL A 121 23.65 0.10 11.90
N GLN A 122 23.55 0.32 13.22
CA GLN A 122 23.81 1.64 13.83
C GLN A 122 25.20 2.17 13.45
N GLN A 123 26.22 1.32 13.48
CA GLN A 123 27.61 1.66 13.12
C GLN A 123 27.81 1.98 11.62
N SER A 124 26.96 1.44 10.72
CA SER A 124 27.06 1.68 9.27
C SER A 124 26.20 2.85 8.78
N TYR A 125 25.37 3.45 9.64
CA TYR A 125 24.61 4.66 9.37
C TYR A 125 24.81 5.70 10.50
N PRO A 126 26.02 6.24 10.71
CA PRO A 126 26.29 7.21 11.80
C PRO A 126 25.50 8.53 11.65
N ASP A 127 25.15 8.90 10.41
CA ASP A 127 24.26 10.04 10.11
C ASP A 127 22.77 9.68 10.15
N SER A 128 22.41 8.38 10.27
CA SER A 128 21.19 8.07 11.01
C SER A 128 21.55 8.35 12.47
N VAL A 129 21.25 9.57 12.88
CA VAL A 129 21.26 9.98 14.28
C VAL A 129 20.67 8.79 15.05
N PRO A 130 21.35 8.24 16.06
CA PRO A 130 20.63 7.47 17.06
C PRO A 130 19.45 8.35 17.42
N PHE A 131 18.21 7.86 17.28
CA PHE A 131 17.11 8.54 17.93
C PHE A 131 17.54 8.48 19.40
N GLU A 132 18.07 9.59 19.93
CA GLU A 132 18.19 9.75 21.36
C GLU A 132 16.83 9.33 21.88
N ALA A 133 16.82 8.44 22.87
CA ALA A 133 15.58 7.98 23.45
C ALA A 133 15.00 9.14 24.29
N ASP A 134 14.55 10.17 23.58
CA ASP A 134 13.53 11.10 24.01
C ASP A 134 12.38 10.20 24.47
N GLU A 135 12.27 10.08 25.80
CA GLU A 135 11.45 9.06 26.47
C GLU A 135 9.95 9.22 26.12
N ALA A 136 9.62 10.29 25.39
CA ALA A 136 8.35 10.59 24.74
C ALA A 136 7.97 9.69 23.54
N THR A 137 8.90 9.06 22.79
CA THR A 137 8.52 8.33 21.55
C THR A 137 8.53 6.80 21.68
N ASP A 138 7.34 6.20 21.82
CA ASP A 138 7.14 4.74 21.92
C ASP A 138 7.24 4.02 20.55
N ARG A 139 8.31 4.25 19.78
CA ARG A 139 8.53 3.61 18.47
C ARG A 139 9.08 2.19 18.62
N TYR A 140 8.58 1.28 17.79
CA TYR A 140 9.04 -0.12 17.70
C TYR A 140 8.65 -0.75 16.34
N GLY A 141 9.18 -1.94 16.06
CA GLY A 141 8.99 -2.65 14.79
C GLY A 141 9.49 -1.83 13.60
N LEU A 142 8.80 -1.90 12.46
CA LEU A 142 9.17 -1.16 11.23
C LEU A 142 9.27 0.36 11.43
N ARG A 143 8.64 0.93 12.47
CA ARG A 143 8.69 2.37 12.77
C ARG A 143 10.03 2.85 13.35
N ILE A 144 10.99 1.95 13.60
CA ILE A 144 12.37 2.33 13.97
C ILE A 144 13.25 2.60 12.73
N VAL A 145 12.78 2.25 11.53
CA VAL A 145 13.52 2.46 10.28
C VAL A 145 13.57 3.96 9.95
N PRO A 146 14.75 4.57 9.78
CA PRO A 146 14.85 5.99 9.43
C PRO A 146 14.18 6.33 8.10
N LYS A 147 13.52 7.49 8.01
CA LYS A 147 12.90 7.96 6.75
C LYS A 147 13.86 7.92 5.56
N THR A 148 15.12 8.29 5.76
CA THR A 148 16.16 8.28 4.71
C THR A 148 16.40 6.89 4.12
N VAL A 149 16.15 5.82 4.87
CA VAL A 149 16.22 4.44 4.38
C VAL A 149 14.99 4.11 3.53
N TRP A 150 13.79 4.54 3.95
CA TRP A 150 12.57 4.43 3.12
C TRP A 150 12.67 5.26 1.83
N ASP A 151 13.31 6.44 1.87
CA ASP A 151 13.58 7.23 0.66
C ASP A 151 14.41 6.43 -0.37
N THR A 152 15.41 5.63 0.06
CA THR A 152 16.15 4.74 -0.87
C THR A 152 15.32 3.60 -1.47
N MET A 153 14.18 3.24 -0.84
CA MET A 153 13.24 2.26 -1.37
C MET A 153 12.26 2.93 -2.36
N LEU A 154 11.75 4.11 -2.01
CA LEU A 154 10.84 4.88 -2.86
C LEU A 154 11.51 5.32 -4.18
N ASP A 155 12.82 5.61 -4.15
CA ASP A 155 13.61 5.93 -5.34
C ASP A 155 13.64 4.79 -6.38
N ILE A 156 13.55 3.52 -5.97
CA ILE A 156 13.49 2.36 -6.89
C ILE A 156 12.21 2.39 -7.73
N VAL A 157 11.12 2.91 -7.16
CA VAL A 157 9.79 3.01 -7.78
C VAL A 157 9.46 4.44 -8.24
N LYS A 158 10.50 5.29 -8.42
CA LYS A 158 10.44 6.70 -8.85
C LYS A 158 9.59 7.62 -7.96
N CYS A 159 9.27 7.22 -6.73
CA CYS A 159 8.43 7.99 -5.82
C CYS A 159 9.28 8.92 -4.95
N LYS A 160 8.76 10.12 -4.63
CA LYS A 160 9.36 11.05 -3.66
C LYS A 160 8.34 11.41 -2.58
N VAL A 161 8.77 11.48 -1.33
CA VAL A 161 7.93 12.01 -0.23
C VAL A 161 7.76 13.52 -0.40
N LEU A 162 6.51 13.97 -0.48
CA LEU A 162 6.11 15.39 -0.51
C LEU A 162 5.95 15.95 0.90
N ASN A 163 5.27 15.19 1.78
CA ASN A 163 5.07 15.53 3.18
C ASN A 163 4.90 14.26 4.04
N GLN A 164 4.95 14.40 5.36
CA GLN A 164 4.77 13.31 6.32
C GLN A 164 3.92 13.77 7.52
N ILE A 165 2.99 12.91 7.93
CA ILE A 165 2.30 12.99 9.23
C ILE A 165 2.52 11.69 10.00
N GLN A 166 2.42 11.73 11.33
CA GLN A 166 2.65 10.58 12.20
C GLN A 166 1.87 10.73 13.50
N ASN A 167 1.52 9.60 14.13
CA ASN A 167 0.94 9.54 15.46
C ASN A 167 1.55 8.38 16.26
N ASP A 168 0.96 8.01 17.40
CA ASP A 168 1.45 6.90 18.23
C ASP A 168 1.33 5.53 17.53
N CYS A 169 0.45 5.42 16.51
CA CYS A 169 0.14 4.18 15.82
C CYS A 169 0.96 3.95 14.54
N MET A 170 1.14 4.97 13.70
CA MET A 170 1.78 4.84 12.39
C MET A 170 2.48 6.11 11.90
N ASP A 171 3.37 5.93 10.91
CA ASP A 171 3.94 6.99 10.09
C ASP A 171 3.27 6.95 8.70
N ALA A 172 2.83 8.10 8.17
CA ALA A 172 2.22 8.22 6.85
C ALA A 172 2.95 9.25 5.98
N TYR A 173 3.33 8.83 4.78
CA TYR A 173 4.13 9.59 3.82
C TYR A 173 3.28 9.85 2.57
N LEU A 174 3.01 11.12 2.29
CA LEU A 174 2.34 11.54 1.07
C LEU A 174 3.36 11.59 -0.06
N LEU A 175 3.13 10.86 -1.15
CA LEU A 175 4.11 10.70 -2.24
C LEU A 175 3.75 11.55 -3.45
N SER A 176 4.75 11.74 -4.33
CA SER A 176 4.56 12.27 -5.69
C SER A 176 3.60 11.41 -6.53
N GLU A 177 3.52 10.11 -6.24
CA GLU A 177 2.75 9.11 -6.95
C GLU A 177 2.00 8.22 -5.93
N SER A 178 0.95 8.75 -5.31
CA SER A 178 0.12 8.12 -4.25
C SER A 178 0.73 8.16 -2.82
N SER A 179 0.81 7.04 -2.08
CA SER A 179 0.99 7.05 -0.62
C SER A 179 1.75 5.85 -0.03
N PHE A 180 2.38 6.04 1.13
CA PHE A 180 3.05 4.98 1.90
C PHE A 180 2.76 5.10 3.40
N PHE A 181 2.38 3.99 4.05
CA PHE A 181 2.06 3.91 5.48
C PHE A 181 2.93 2.85 6.18
N VAL A 182 3.44 3.16 7.37
CA VAL A 182 4.26 2.26 8.19
C VAL A 182 3.70 2.15 9.60
N TYR A 183 3.10 1.01 9.90
CA TYR A 183 2.78 0.55 11.26
C TYR A 183 3.97 -0.24 11.82
N PRO A 184 4.03 -0.54 13.12
CA PRO A 184 5.10 -1.38 13.67
C PRO A 184 5.21 -2.77 13.03
N HIS A 185 4.08 -3.36 12.64
CA HIS A 185 3.94 -4.76 12.21
C HIS A 185 3.59 -4.94 10.73
N LYS A 186 3.11 -3.89 10.06
CA LYS A 186 2.73 -3.93 8.65
C LYS A 186 3.06 -2.62 7.95
N LEU A 187 3.16 -2.67 6.64
CA LEU A 187 3.27 -1.48 5.78
C LEU A 187 2.32 -1.60 4.60
N ILE A 188 1.95 -0.44 4.06
CA ILE A 188 1.05 -0.29 2.92
C ILE A 188 1.71 0.67 1.96
N LEU A 189 2.12 0.21 0.78
CA LEU A 189 2.64 1.03 -0.31
C LEU A 189 1.60 1.04 -1.43
N LYS A 190 1.20 2.23 -1.87
CA LYS A 190 0.32 2.42 -3.02
C LYS A 190 0.93 3.40 -4.00
N THR A 191 0.86 3.09 -5.29
CA THR A 191 1.42 3.94 -6.37
C THR A 191 0.57 3.93 -7.64
N CYS A 192 0.52 5.07 -8.33
CA CYS A 192 -0.21 5.30 -9.59
C CYS A 192 0.76 5.40 -10.79
N GLY A 193 0.27 5.80 -11.97
CA GLY A 193 1.13 6.03 -13.12
C GLY A 193 1.79 4.75 -13.67
N THR A 194 3.01 4.91 -14.20
CA THR A 194 3.86 3.82 -14.74
C THR A 194 4.84 3.26 -13.70
N THR A 195 4.69 3.60 -12.43
CA THR A 195 5.55 3.13 -11.32
C THR A 195 5.66 1.60 -11.28
N THR A 196 6.85 1.12 -10.93
CA THR A 196 7.19 -0.29 -10.90
C THR A 196 7.03 -0.89 -9.50
N LEU A 197 5.90 -0.66 -8.84
CA LEU A 197 5.67 -0.92 -7.40
C LEU A 197 6.33 -2.20 -6.88
N LEU A 198 6.13 -3.34 -7.55
CA LEU A 198 6.62 -4.63 -7.05
C LEU A 198 8.16 -4.72 -7.01
N MET A 199 8.89 -3.84 -7.71
CA MET A 199 10.34 -3.72 -7.60
C MET A 199 10.80 -3.14 -6.24
N ALA A 200 9.91 -2.52 -5.46
CA ALA A 200 10.20 -2.16 -4.07
C ALA A 200 10.26 -3.38 -3.14
N LEU A 201 9.54 -4.47 -3.45
CA LEU A 201 9.37 -5.62 -2.54
C LEU A 201 10.71 -6.19 -2.03
N PRO A 202 11.73 -6.51 -2.87
CA PRO A 202 13.00 -7.02 -2.38
C PRO A 202 13.69 -6.04 -1.40
N LYS A 203 13.59 -4.73 -1.65
CA LYS A 203 14.19 -3.71 -0.79
C LYS A 203 13.43 -3.55 0.53
N ILE A 204 12.10 -3.68 0.50
CA ILE A 204 11.26 -3.70 1.70
C ILE A 204 11.65 -4.88 2.61
N LEU A 205 11.84 -6.09 2.03
CA LEU A 205 12.27 -7.27 2.79
C LEU A 205 13.70 -7.11 3.34
N GLU A 206 14.64 -6.59 2.55
CA GLU A 206 16.00 -6.26 2.99
C GLU A 206 15.98 -5.29 4.19
N ILE A 207 15.18 -4.23 4.12
CA ILE A 207 15.04 -3.23 5.18
C ILE A 207 14.46 -3.86 6.46
N ALA A 208 13.39 -4.64 6.33
CA ALA A 208 12.73 -5.29 7.47
C ALA A 208 13.66 -6.30 8.16
N GLN A 209 14.41 -7.11 7.42
CA GLN A 209 15.41 -8.00 8.01
C GLN A 209 16.56 -7.21 8.64
N LYS A 210 17.18 -6.28 7.90
CA LYS A 210 18.40 -5.57 8.32
C LYS A 210 18.15 -4.70 9.54
N PHE A 211 17.10 -3.87 9.54
CA PHE A 211 16.85 -2.90 10.61
C PHE A 211 16.00 -3.46 11.74
N CYS A 212 15.13 -4.46 11.50
CA CYS A 212 14.19 -4.95 12.50
C CYS A 212 14.39 -6.43 12.87
N GLY A 213 15.28 -7.17 12.20
CA GLY A 213 15.45 -8.62 12.43
C GLY A 213 14.29 -9.47 11.90
N LEU A 214 13.45 -8.92 11.01
CA LEU A 214 12.24 -9.57 10.51
C LEU A 214 12.57 -10.46 9.30
N GLU A 215 12.93 -11.71 9.58
CA GLU A 215 13.30 -12.72 8.57
C GLU A 215 12.11 -13.44 7.90
N LYS A 216 10.88 -13.09 8.29
CA LYS A 216 9.63 -13.78 7.97
C LYS A 216 8.54 -12.80 7.57
N VAL A 217 7.59 -13.22 6.74
CA VAL A 217 6.38 -12.46 6.43
C VAL A 217 5.15 -13.24 6.87
N TRP A 218 4.27 -12.63 7.66
CA TRP A 218 3.05 -13.26 8.17
C TRP A 218 1.95 -13.34 7.11
N ARG A 219 1.80 -12.27 6.31
CA ARG A 219 0.79 -12.16 5.27
C ARG A 219 1.12 -11.08 4.24
N VAL A 220 0.64 -11.27 3.00
CA VAL A 220 0.71 -10.28 1.92
C VAL A 220 -0.62 -10.15 1.23
N PHE A 221 -0.95 -8.91 0.81
CA PHE A 221 -1.93 -8.62 -0.21
C PHE A 221 -1.25 -7.76 -1.30
N TYR A 222 -1.45 -8.10 -2.57
CA TYR A 222 -1.18 -7.20 -3.70
C TYR A 222 -2.44 -7.09 -4.55
N SER A 223 -2.92 -5.88 -4.79
CA SER A 223 -4.13 -5.64 -5.57
C SER A 223 -4.01 -4.45 -6.51
N ARG A 224 -4.89 -4.44 -7.51
CA ARG A 224 -5.11 -3.28 -8.39
C ARG A 224 -6.40 -3.43 -9.18
N LYS A 225 -6.94 -2.29 -9.64
CA LYS A 225 -7.98 -2.26 -10.67
C LYS A 225 -7.39 -2.62 -12.05
N THR A 226 -8.27 -2.87 -13.03
CA THR A 226 -7.95 -2.74 -14.45
C THR A 226 -7.30 -1.39 -14.77
N PHE A 227 -6.14 -1.41 -15.41
CA PHE A 227 -5.51 -0.23 -16.01
C PHE A 227 -6.34 0.30 -17.18
N MET A 228 -6.33 1.61 -17.39
CA MET A 228 -6.81 2.27 -18.62
C MET A 228 -5.78 2.12 -19.75
N PHE A 229 -4.48 2.11 -19.43
CA PHE A 229 -3.38 2.08 -20.40
C PHE A 229 -2.39 0.93 -20.14
N PRO A 230 -2.84 -0.34 -20.08
CA PRO A 230 -1.99 -1.48 -19.73
C PRO A 230 -0.72 -1.60 -20.60
N ASP A 231 -0.80 -1.28 -21.89
CA ASP A 231 0.34 -1.31 -22.82
C ASP A 231 1.45 -0.29 -22.48
N ARG A 232 1.18 0.70 -21.62
CA ARG A 232 2.17 1.68 -21.13
C ARG A 232 2.87 1.24 -19.85
N GLN A 233 2.40 0.19 -19.17
CA GLN A 233 2.98 -0.24 -17.91
C GLN A 233 4.37 -0.88 -18.13
N LEU A 234 5.30 -0.56 -17.23
CA LEU A 234 6.63 -1.15 -17.23
C LEU A 234 6.58 -2.54 -16.59
N HIS A 235 7.51 -3.43 -16.94
CA HIS A 235 7.64 -4.74 -16.28
C HIS A 235 8.01 -4.52 -14.80
N VAL A 236 7.38 -5.19 -13.83
CA VAL A 236 6.51 -6.38 -13.94
C VAL A 236 5.03 -6.13 -14.24
N HIS A 237 4.56 -4.90 -14.31
CA HIS A 237 3.12 -4.56 -14.34
C HIS A 237 2.43 -4.63 -15.73
N ARG A 238 3.11 -5.17 -16.74
CA ARG A 238 2.59 -5.32 -18.11
C ARG A 238 1.39 -6.26 -18.21
N SER A 239 1.32 -7.28 -17.35
CA SER A 239 0.22 -8.23 -17.32
C SER A 239 0.00 -8.77 -15.92
N TRP A 240 -1.23 -9.19 -15.62
CA TRP A 240 -1.53 -9.85 -14.34
C TRP A 240 -0.72 -11.14 -14.14
N LYS A 241 -0.32 -11.81 -15.23
CA LYS A 241 0.55 -12.99 -15.17
C LYS A 241 1.97 -12.60 -14.73
N ASP A 242 2.55 -11.54 -15.29
CA ASP A 242 3.91 -11.07 -14.94
C ASP A 242 3.99 -10.71 -13.44
N GLU A 243 2.94 -10.09 -12.89
CA GLU A 243 2.84 -9.69 -11.49
C GLU A 243 2.73 -10.90 -10.55
N VAL A 244 1.86 -11.87 -10.88
CA VAL A 244 1.71 -13.13 -10.13
C VAL A 244 3.00 -13.96 -10.19
N GLU A 245 3.61 -14.10 -11.38
CA GLU A 245 4.88 -14.81 -11.57
C GLU A 245 6.06 -14.09 -10.90
N PHE A 246 5.94 -12.80 -10.56
CA PHE A 246 6.88 -12.11 -9.67
C PHE A 246 6.61 -12.41 -8.20
N LEU A 247 5.35 -12.41 -7.77
CA LEU A 247 4.96 -12.67 -6.38
C LEU A 247 5.22 -14.13 -5.95
N ASP A 248 4.93 -15.10 -6.81
CA ASP A 248 5.19 -16.54 -6.56
C ASP A 248 6.69 -16.89 -6.49
N ARG A 249 7.58 -15.99 -6.91
CA ARG A 249 9.02 -16.11 -6.65
C ARG A 249 9.39 -15.67 -5.22
N HIS A 250 8.62 -14.77 -4.63
CA HIS A 250 8.87 -14.20 -3.31
C HIS A 250 8.09 -14.89 -2.19
N PHE A 251 6.93 -15.48 -2.50
CA PHE A 251 6.03 -16.06 -1.51
C PHE A 251 5.62 -17.50 -1.84
N GLU A 252 5.46 -18.31 -0.80
CA GLU A 252 4.88 -19.65 -0.89
C GLU A 252 3.39 -19.63 -0.54
N HIS A 253 2.62 -20.53 -1.15
CA HIS A 253 1.16 -20.67 -0.96
C HIS A 253 0.31 -19.43 -1.31
N GLY A 254 0.83 -18.50 -2.10
CA GLY A 254 0.06 -17.39 -2.64
C GLY A 254 -1.05 -17.83 -3.60
N ALA A 255 -2.14 -17.05 -3.64
CA ALA A 255 -3.31 -17.32 -4.46
C ALA A 255 -3.75 -16.05 -5.22
N ALA A 256 -3.97 -16.21 -6.53
CA ALA A 256 -4.31 -15.11 -7.44
C ALA A 256 -5.75 -15.19 -7.95
N TYR A 257 -6.47 -14.07 -7.90
CA TYR A 257 -7.89 -13.94 -8.22
C TYR A 257 -8.15 -12.76 -9.16
N THR A 258 -9.16 -12.90 -10.01
CA THR A 258 -9.77 -11.80 -10.76
C THR A 258 -11.22 -11.66 -10.31
N VAL A 259 -11.56 -10.47 -9.83
CA VAL A 259 -12.83 -10.16 -9.17
C VAL A 259 -13.65 -9.21 -10.05
N GLY A 260 -14.86 -9.62 -10.40
CA GLY A 260 -15.72 -8.90 -11.34
C GLY A 260 -15.64 -9.46 -12.76
N LYS A 261 -15.84 -8.61 -13.78
CA LYS A 261 -15.99 -9.05 -15.18
C LYS A 261 -14.64 -9.06 -15.90
N VAL A 262 -14.11 -10.26 -16.18
CA VAL A 262 -12.83 -10.45 -16.90
C VAL A 262 -12.76 -9.75 -18.26
N ASN A 263 -13.90 -9.50 -18.90
CA ASN A 263 -14.03 -8.82 -20.19
C ASN A 263 -14.47 -7.35 -20.07
N GLY A 264 -14.31 -6.74 -18.89
CA GLY A 264 -14.64 -5.36 -18.60
C GLY A 264 -13.99 -4.92 -17.29
N ASP A 265 -14.69 -4.10 -16.52
CA ASP A 265 -14.21 -3.63 -15.22
C ASP A 265 -14.09 -4.78 -14.20
N HIS A 266 -12.83 -5.06 -13.82
CA HIS A 266 -12.47 -6.01 -12.77
C HIS A 266 -11.34 -5.45 -11.90
N TRP A 267 -11.06 -6.16 -10.82
CA TRP A 267 -10.01 -5.87 -9.84
C TRP A 267 -9.25 -7.18 -9.59
N CYS A 268 -7.93 -7.11 -9.58
CA CYS A 268 -7.04 -8.24 -9.40
C CYS A 268 -6.53 -8.27 -7.97
N LEU A 269 -6.41 -9.47 -7.40
CA LEU A 269 -5.93 -9.70 -6.04
C LEU A 269 -5.00 -10.91 -6.00
N TYR A 270 -3.84 -10.72 -5.41
CA TYR A 270 -2.96 -11.77 -4.94
C TYR A 270 -2.92 -11.68 -3.41
N LEU A 271 -3.05 -12.79 -2.71
CA LEU A 271 -2.83 -12.82 -1.27
C LEU A 271 -2.23 -14.15 -0.79
N THR A 272 -1.63 -14.12 0.38
CA THR A 272 -1.32 -15.32 1.16
C THR A 272 -2.32 -15.52 2.30
N ALA A 273 -2.42 -16.76 2.78
CA ALA A 273 -3.03 -17.08 4.06
C ALA A 273 -2.19 -16.46 5.22
N PRO A 274 -2.78 -16.14 6.37
CA PRO A 274 -2.03 -15.75 7.55
C PRO A 274 -1.27 -16.96 8.13
N GLN A 275 0.06 -16.90 8.13
CA GLN A 275 0.91 -18.04 8.54
C GLN A 275 2.23 -17.59 9.21
N ASP A 276 2.93 -18.51 9.87
CA ASP A 276 4.17 -18.22 10.62
C ASP A 276 5.32 -17.65 9.76
N ASP A 277 5.33 -17.99 8.48
CA ASP A 277 6.16 -17.38 7.43
C ASP A 277 5.59 -17.77 6.06
N CYS A 278 5.37 -16.81 5.17
CA CYS A 278 4.97 -17.03 3.77
C CYS A 278 6.07 -16.65 2.77
N LEU A 279 7.28 -16.30 3.20
CA LEU A 279 8.40 -16.09 2.28
C LEU A 279 8.84 -17.40 1.62
N SER A 280 9.21 -17.31 0.34
CA SER A 280 9.74 -18.46 -0.39
C SER A 280 11.13 -18.85 0.13
N HIS A 281 11.42 -20.15 0.20
CA HIS A 281 12.73 -20.69 0.55
C HIS A 281 13.88 -20.20 -0.34
N ILE A 282 13.58 -19.63 -1.51
CA ILE A 282 14.55 -18.96 -2.39
C ILE A 282 14.87 -17.55 -1.86
N THR A 283 13.84 -16.80 -1.49
CA THR A 283 13.96 -15.43 -0.95
C THR A 283 14.62 -15.42 0.41
N SER A 284 14.18 -16.27 1.35
CA SER A 284 14.77 -16.32 2.69
C SER A 284 16.27 -16.73 2.66
N ARG A 285 16.66 -17.62 1.73
CA ARG A 285 18.09 -17.94 1.49
C ARG A 285 18.86 -16.77 0.91
N ARG A 286 18.31 -16.08 -0.09
CA ARG A 286 18.96 -14.91 -0.70
C ARG A 286 19.19 -13.83 0.35
N ASN A 287 18.15 -13.47 1.09
CA ASN A 287 18.20 -12.47 2.14
C ASN A 287 19.23 -12.86 3.22
N SER A 288 19.29 -14.15 3.60
CA SER A 288 20.35 -14.67 4.49
C SER A 288 21.77 -14.54 3.91
N MET A 289 21.98 -14.77 2.61
CA MET A 289 23.29 -14.57 1.97
C MET A 289 23.67 -13.09 1.91
N ASP A 290 22.77 -12.24 1.43
CA ASP A 290 22.96 -10.78 1.34
C ASP A 290 23.25 -10.18 2.74
N LEU A 291 22.67 -10.76 3.81
CA LEU A 291 22.93 -10.40 5.21
C LEU A 291 24.32 -10.87 5.71
N GLU A 292 24.79 -12.07 5.39
CA GLU A 292 26.14 -12.52 5.78
C GLU A 292 27.23 -11.75 5.02
N ASP A 293 27.04 -11.45 3.74
CA ASP A 293 27.95 -10.58 2.98
C ASP A 293 27.97 -9.15 3.55
N ALA A 294 26.82 -8.62 3.98
CA ALA A 294 26.75 -7.32 4.67
C ALA A 294 27.47 -7.34 6.05
N LYS A 295 27.35 -8.42 6.83
CA LYS A 295 28.09 -8.61 8.09
C LYS A 295 29.60 -8.67 7.84
N ALA A 296 30.03 -9.42 6.82
CA ALA A 296 31.43 -9.53 6.44
C ALA A 296 32.02 -8.18 5.99
N ALA A 297 31.28 -7.42 5.17
CA ALA A 297 31.67 -6.07 4.74
C ALA A 297 31.77 -5.08 5.92
N ALA A 298 30.81 -5.10 6.85
CA ALA A 298 30.84 -4.28 8.06
C ALA A 298 32.03 -4.63 8.97
N ALA A 299 32.31 -5.92 9.18
CA ALA A 299 33.46 -6.38 9.96
C ALA A 299 34.80 -5.96 9.32
N ALA A 300 34.93 -6.03 7.99
CA ALA A 300 36.11 -5.56 7.27
C ALA A 300 36.30 -4.04 7.39
N LEU A 301 35.20 -3.26 7.31
CA LEU A 301 35.24 -1.81 7.50
C LEU A 301 35.66 -1.43 8.93
N ALA A 302 35.10 -2.09 9.95
CA ALA A 302 35.48 -1.86 11.35
C ALA A 302 36.96 -2.20 11.62
N GLN A 303 37.47 -3.29 11.03
CA GLN A 303 38.91 -3.63 11.10
C GLN A 303 39.78 -2.57 10.43
N ALA A 304 39.38 -2.06 9.25
CA ALA A 304 40.11 -0.99 8.56
C ALA A 304 40.11 0.34 9.35
N GLN A 305 38.98 0.69 9.99
CA GLN A 305 38.87 1.86 10.86
C GLN A 305 39.76 1.73 12.11
N ALA A 306 39.76 0.56 12.77
CA ALA A 306 40.62 0.29 13.93
C ALA A 306 42.12 0.35 13.56
N ALA A 307 42.50 -0.21 12.40
CA ALA A 307 43.86 -0.11 11.88
C ALA A 307 44.28 1.33 11.57
N ALA A 308 43.38 2.14 10.98
CA ALA A 308 43.63 3.55 10.71
C ALA A 308 43.79 4.38 11.99
N ALA A 309 42.97 4.12 13.02
CA ALA A 309 43.09 4.76 14.33
C ALA A 309 44.43 4.44 15.01
N SER A 310 44.83 3.16 15.02
CA SER A 310 46.12 2.74 15.58
C SER A 310 47.32 3.32 14.81
N ALA A 311 47.23 3.44 13.48
CA ALA A 311 48.25 4.09 12.67
C ALA A 311 48.38 5.59 12.98
N ALA A 312 47.25 6.30 13.18
CA ALA A 312 47.24 7.71 13.56
C ALA A 312 47.83 7.94 14.97
N GLU A 313 47.53 7.05 15.93
CA GLU A 313 48.14 7.07 17.27
C GLU A 313 49.65 6.84 17.20
N ALA A 314 50.10 5.84 16.44
CA ALA A 314 51.52 5.56 16.23
C ALA A 314 52.26 6.75 15.59
N GLU A 315 51.62 7.45 14.64
CA GLU A 315 52.21 8.66 14.05
C GLU A 315 52.25 9.83 15.06
N ALA A 316 51.22 10.01 15.89
CA ALA A 316 51.21 11.01 16.95
C ALA A 316 52.33 10.77 17.97
N ILE A 317 52.54 9.52 18.39
CA ILE A 317 53.65 9.10 19.27
C ILE A 317 55.00 9.39 18.59
N ALA A 318 55.15 9.06 17.31
CA ALA A 318 56.38 9.33 16.56
C ALA A 318 56.69 10.84 16.46
N ARG A 319 55.69 11.68 16.18
CA ARG A 319 55.81 13.15 16.15
C ARG A 319 56.20 13.70 17.53
N ALA A 320 55.60 13.20 18.61
CA ALA A 320 55.92 13.60 19.99
C ALA A 320 57.36 13.22 20.39
N ALA A 321 57.80 12.01 20.05
CA ALA A 321 59.18 11.56 20.25
C ALA A 321 60.20 12.40 19.46
N HIS A 322 59.85 12.83 18.25
CA HIS A 322 60.72 13.66 17.43
C HIS A 322 60.91 15.08 17.99
N HIS A 323 59.90 15.63 18.68
CA HIS A 323 59.99 16.91 19.38
C HIS A 323 60.93 16.89 20.60
N HIS A 324 61.15 15.73 21.22
CA HIS A 324 62.11 15.56 22.31
C HIS A 324 63.58 15.46 21.87
N ARG A 325 63.88 15.50 20.56
CA ARG A 325 65.24 15.56 20.01
C ARG A 325 65.60 16.95 19.50
N GLN A 326 65.65 17.94 20.41
CA GLN A 326 66.45 19.15 20.22
C GLN A 326 67.65 19.16 21.19
N PRO A 327 68.83 19.66 20.77
CA PRO A 327 70.01 19.65 21.61
C PRO A 327 69.87 20.67 22.76
N LEU A 328 69.92 20.18 23.99
CA LEU A 328 69.96 21.03 25.19
C LEU A 328 71.19 21.95 25.15
N SER A 329 70.96 23.25 25.15
CA SER A 329 72.03 24.24 25.32
C SER A 329 72.51 24.23 26.77
N ILE A 330 73.82 24.26 26.96
CA ILE A 330 74.43 24.19 28.30
C ILE A 330 74.25 25.53 29.00
N GLN A 331 73.47 25.55 30.08
CA GLN A 331 73.55 26.62 31.08
C GLN A 331 73.84 25.99 32.45
N THR A 332 74.88 26.49 33.11
CA THR A 332 75.38 25.96 34.38
C THR A 332 75.04 26.92 35.50
N ASP A 333 74.48 26.43 36.61
CA ASP A 333 74.91 26.87 37.94
C ASP A 333 74.60 25.83 39.05
N ARG A 334 74.81 26.20 40.32
CA ARG A 334 75.29 25.32 41.39
C ARG A 334 74.31 25.05 42.56
N ARG A 335 74.43 23.80 43.07
CA ARG A 335 74.38 23.35 44.48
C ARG A 335 73.07 23.48 45.30
N GLY A 336 72.64 22.35 45.90
CA GLY A 336 71.82 22.31 47.12
C GLY A 336 71.53 20.88 47.60
N SER A 337 71.66 20.60 48.91
CA SER A 337 71.35 19.37 49.69
C SER A 337 70.43 18.31 49.02
N VAL A 338 70.74 17.01 48.93
CA VAL A 338 70.99 15.99 50.00
C VAL A 338 69.82 15.79 50.98
N THR A 339 69.12 14.65 50.84
CA THR A 339 68.71 13.70 51.90
C THR A 339 68.32 12.33 51.29
N HIS A 340 68.27 11.27 52.10
CA HIS A 340 68.11 9.85 51.72
C HIS A 340 66.66 9.31 51.84
N TYR A 341 66.53 7.99 51.57
CA TYR A 341 65.40 7.05 51.68
C TYR A 341 64.70 6.76 50.34
N ASP A 342 64.92 5.63 49.63
CA ASP A 342 65.25 4.24 50.02
C ASP A 342 64.07 3.47 50.64
N ASP A 343 63.32 2.73 49.81
CA ASP A 343 63.29 1.27 49.86
C ASP A 343 62.78 0.67 48.52
N SER A 344 62.84 -0.65 48.38
CA SER A 344 62.24 -1.50 47.34
C SER A 344 61.42 -2.60 48.07
N PRO A 345 61.19 -3.85 47.60
CA PRO A 345 61.26 -4.41 46.25
C PRO A 345 60.01 -5.23 45.81
N VAL A 346 59.93 -5.47 44.50
CA VAL A 346 59.66 -6.75 43.80
C VAL A 346 58.80 -7.83 44.50
N ASP A 347 57.74 -8.26 43.82
CA ASP A 347 57.56 -9.70 43.50
C ASP A 347 56.98 -9.88 42.08
N SER A 348 57.01 -11.09 41.52
CA SER A 348 56.73 -11.36 40.09
C SER A 348 55.97 -12.72 39.87
N PRO A 349 55.97 -13.43 38.71
CA PRO A 349 54.68 -13.92 38.16
C PRO A 349 54.54 -15.44 37.98
N SER A 350 53.28 -15.92 37.92
CA SER A 350 52.85 -17.26 37.43
C SER A 350 51.32 -17.39 37.59
N ASP A 351 50.54 -18.16 36.82
CA ASP A 351 50.80 -18.80 35.52
C ASP A 351 49.46 -18.98 34.75
N SER A 352 49.55 -19.53 33.56
CA SER A 352 48.49 -19.92 32.63
C SER A 352 47.42 -20.89 33.17
N SER A 353 46.21 -20.83 32.60
CA SER A 353 45.53 -22.01 32.03
C SER A 353 44.26 -21.65 31.25
N THR A 354 43.94 -22.46 30.24
CA THR A 354 42.79 -22.32 29.32
C THR A 354 41.67 -23.31 29.65
N SER A 355 40.40 -22.91 29.56
CA SER A 355 39.31 -23.85 29.25
C SER A 355 38.05 -23.14 28.74
N SER A 356 37.37 -23.77 27.76
CA SER A 356 36.05 -23.37 27.25
C SER A 356 35.04 -24.49 27.50
N PRO A 357 33.77 -24.16 27.75
CA PRO A 357 32.64 -24.95 27.25
C PRO A 357 31.66 -24.04 26.47
N SER A 358 31.40 -24.25 25.18
CA SER A 358 30.54 -25.29 24.58
C SER A 358 29.05 -25.10 24.90
N VAL A 359 28.28 -24.73 23.88
CA VAL A 359 26.82 -24.54 23.93
C VAL A 359 26.05 -25.86 24.09
N ALA A 360 24.85 -25.78 24.68
CA ALA A 360 23.82 -26.82 24.63
C ALA A 360 22.45 -26.16 24.43
N SER A 361 21.68 -26.67 23.47
CA SER A 361 20.35 -26.16 23.11
C SER A 361 19.24 -26.95 23.80
N SER A 362 18.22 -26.26 24.30
CA SER A 362 16.96 -26.88 24.76
C SER A 362 15.77 -26.01 24.37
N SER A 363 14.84 -26.57 23.60
CA SER A 363 13.57 -25.93 23.26
C SER A 363 12.60 -25.94 24.44
N SER A 364 11.93 -24.81 24.69
CA SER A 364 10.86 -24.70 25.68
C SER A 364 9.69 -23.92 25.07
N SER A 365 8.51 -24.55 25.04
CA SER A 365 7.28 -23.95 24.52
C SER A 365 6.76 -22.90 25.49
N PHE A 366 6.75 -21.63 25.10
CA PHE A 366 6.22 -20.54 25.94
C PHE A 366 4.70 -20.44 25.82
N SER A 367 4.00 -20.68 26.92
CA SER A 367 2.62 -20.23 27.11
C SER A 367 2.68 -18.88 27.83
N MET A 368 2.26 -17.81 27.17
CA MET A 368 2.15 -16.48 27.78
C MET A 368 0.73 -16.21 28.24
N SER A 369 0.55 -16.04 29.55
CA SER A 369 -0.58 -15.30 30.10
C SER A 369 -0.16 -13.82 30.16
N SER A 370 -0.79 -12.99 29.35
CA SER A 370 -0.47 -11.55 29.25
C SER A 370 -1.31 -10.73 30.23
N THR A 371 -0.65 -10.06 31.16
CA THR A 371 -1.23 -8.94 31.92
C THR A 371 -0.78 -7.61 31.30
N ALA A 372 -1.22 -7.36 30.07
CA ALA A 372 -1.03 -6.07 29.41
C ALA A 372 -1.95 -5.01 30.05
N SER A 373 -1.48 -3.76 30.13
CA SER A 373 -2.32 -2.65 30.61
C SER A 373 -3.47 -2.41 29.64
N SER A 374 -4.71 -2.32 30.16
CA SER A 374 -5.96 -2.21 29.38
C SER A 374 -6.19 -0.86 28.69
N SER A 375 -5.10 -0.17 28.34
CA SER A 375 -5.08 1.15 27.71
C SER A 375 -4.56 1.09 26.27
N ALA A 376 -3.68 0.14 25.93
CA ALA A 376 -3.06 0.03 24.61
C ALA A 376 -3.94 -0.66 23.55
N SER A 377 -4.96 -1.42 23.97
CA SER A 377 -5.84 -2.17 23.05
C SER A 377 -6.73 -1.27 22.17
N TYR A 378 -7.13 -0.11 22.67
CA TYR A 378 -7.98 0.83 21.92
C TYR A 378 -7.28 1.51 20.74
N LEU A 379 -5.95 1.60 20.77
CA LEU A 379 -5.14 2.18 19.69
C LEU A 379 -4.92 1.22 18.52
N PHE A 380 -5.18 -0.08 18.72
CA PHE A 380 -4.76 -1.15 17.82
C PHE A 380 -5.78 -2.30 17.77
N PRO A 381 -6.97 -2.10 17.18
CA PRO A 381 -7.96 -3.17 17.03
C PRO A 381 -7.42 -4.29 16.14
N SER A 382 -7.45 -5.53 16.64
CA SER A 382 -7.08 -6.73 15.85
C SER A 382 -8.14 -7.13 14.80
N HIS A 383 -9.33 -6.52 14.85
CA HIS A 383 -10.31 -6.62 13.78
C HIS A 383 -10.06 -5.56 12.70
N ASP A 384 -9.19 -5.87 11.73
CA ASP A 384 -8.94 -4.97 10.60
C ASP A 384 -10.05 -5.05 9.53
N GLN A 385 -10.32 -3.91 8.89
CA GLN A 385 -11.35 -3.73 7.86
C GLN A 385 -10.84 -2.68 6.87
N THR A 386 -10.74 -3.03 5.59
CA THR A 386 -10.32 -2.09 4.54
C THR A 386 -11.45 -1.86 3.54
N VAL A 387 -11.70 -0.61 3.18
CA VAL A 387 -12.67 -0.21 2.15
C VAL A 387 -11.96 0.60 1.07
N GLU A 388 -11.94 0.12 -0.18
CA GLU A 388 -11.60 0.93 -1.36
C GLU A 388 -12.89 1.34 -2.09
N ILE A 389 -12.94 2.58 -2.60
CA ILE A 389 -13.94 3.09 -3.54
C ILE A 389 -13.17 3.61 -4.75
N LEU A 390 -13.19 2.85 -5.84
CA LEU A 390 -12.39 3.10 -7.05
C LEU A 390 -13.31 3.60 -8.17
N MET A 391 -13.09 4.84 -8.60
CA MET A 391 -14.06 5.64 -9.37
C MET A 391 -13.51 6.05 -10.72
N THR A 392 -14.34 5.99 -11.76
CA THR A 392 -14.00 6.37 -13.14
C THR A 392 -15.12 7.14 -13.81
N ASN A 393 -14.79 7.84 -14.91
CA ASN A 393 -15.73 8.70 -15.66
C ASN A 393 -16.32 9.79 -14.74
N LEU A 394 -15.45 10.58 -14.11
CA LEU A 394 -15.83 11.56 -13.10
C LEU A 394 -16.52 12.77 -13.71
N ASN A 395 -17.40 13.43 -12.96
CA ASN A 395 -18.11 14.62 -13.45
C ASN A 395 -17.11 15.76 -13.74
N PRO A 396 -17.00 16.26 -14.99
CA PRO A 396 -16.02 17.29 -15.34
C PRO A 396 -16.18 18.61 -14.58
N GLU A 397 -17.40 18.97 -14.16
CA GLU A 397 -17.66 20.15 -13.34
C GLU A 397 -17.18 19.97 -11.89
N ALA A 398 -17.30 18.75 -11.36
CA ALA A 398 -16.71 18.41 -10.06
C ALA A 398 -15.17 18.40 -10.11
N MET A 399 -14.60 17.94 -11.22
CA MET A 399 -13.15 17.81 -11.40
C MET A 399 -12.41 19.16 -11.45
N LYS A 400 -13.07 20.25 -11.85
CA LYS A 400 -12.48 21.61 -11.80
C LYS A 400 -11.93 22.00 -10.43
N ARG A 401 -12.50 21.50 -9.33
CA ARG A 401 -12.02 21.78 -7.96
C ARG A 401 -10.59 21.27 -7.71
N PHE A 402 -10.16 20.25 -8.45
CA PHE A 402 -8.86 19.58 -8.38
C PHE A 402 -7.86 20.05 -9.46
N TYR A 403 -8.19 21.13 -10.18
CA TYR A 403 -7.23 21.89 -10.99
C TYR A 403 -6.65 23.04 -10.17
N GLN A 404 -5.43 23.46 -10.50
CA GLN A 404 -4.84 24.69 -9.99
C GLN A 404 -5.57 25.90 -10.61
N GLN A 405 -6.14 26.76 -9.76
CA GLN A 405 -6.75 28.03 -10.18
C GLN A 405 -5.66 29.09 -10.45
N PRO A 406 -5.94 30.17 -11.20
CA PRO A 406 -4.90 31.15 -11.60
C PRO A 406 -4.14 31.81 -10.45
N ASP A 407 -4.77 31.93 -9.28
CA ASP A 407 -4.20 32.51 -8.06
C ASP A 407 -3.83 31.45 -6.99
N ASP A 408 -3.95 30.14 -7.31
CA ASP A 408 -3.61 29.06 -6.38
C ASP A 408 -2.09 28.90 -6.21
N VAL A 409 -1.66 28.83 -4.94
CA VAL A 409 -0.37 28.26 -4.57
C VAL A 409 -0.51 26.73 -4.56
N PRO A 410 0.26 25.97 -5.37
CA PRO A 410 0.18 24.51 -5.40
C PRO A 410 0.83 23.88 -4.17
N GLY A 411 0.84 22.55 -4.12
CA GLY A 411 1.28 21.78 -2.96
C GLY A 411 0.30 21.86 -1.80
N THR A 412 0.81 21.90 -0.57
CA THR A 412 -0.02 21.78 0.65
C THR A 412 -1.05 22.90 0.80
N VAL A 413 -0.72 24.13 0.41
CA VAL A 413 -1.67 25.26 0.47
C VAL A 413 -2.86 25.05 -0.46
N GLY A 414 -2.59 24.61 -1.69
CA GLY A 414 -3.62 24.25 -2.67
C GLY A 414 -4.40 23.00 -2.26
N GLY A 415 -3.75 22.01 -1.63
CA GLY A 415 -4.41 20.85 -1.03
C GLY A 415 -5.48 21.27 -0.02
N VAL A 416 -5.10 22.11 0.95
CA VAL A 416 -6.00 22.66 1.97
C VAL A 416 -7.16 23.49 1.37
N ARG A 417 -6.97 24.14 0.20
CA ARG A 417 -8.10 24.71 -0.56
C ARG A 417 -9.04 23.62 -1.06
N VAL A 418 -8.50 22.60 -1.76
CA VAL A 418 -9.30 21.49 -2.30
C VAL A 418 -10.13 20.85 -1.19
N ASP A 419 -9.55 20.60 -0.01
CA ASP A 419 -10.22 20.00 1.15
C ASP A 419 -11.50 20.74 1.55
N GLN A 420 -11.47 22.07 1.47
CA GLN A 420 -12.55 22.98 1.85
C GLN A 420 -13.59 23.10 0.71
N ASP A 421 -13.13 23.33 -0.53
CA ASP A 421 -13.99 23.48 -1.72
C ASP A 421 -14.77 22.22 -2.06
N THR A 422 -14.21 21.04 -1.74
CA THR A 422 -14.82 19.73 -2.00
C THR A 422 -15.60 19.19 -0.82
N GLY A 423 -15.31 19.67 0.39
CA GLY A 423 -15.81 19.11 1.65
C GLY A 423 -15.07 17.86 2.13
N LEU A 424 -13.95 17.47 1.52
CA LEU A 424 -13.15 16.30 1.94
C LEU A 424 -12.72 16.35 3.42
N ALA A 425 -12.39 17.55 3.94
CA ALA A 425 -12.11 17.75 5.38
C ALA A 425 -13.27 17.36 6.32
N ASN A 426 -14.50 17.22 5.79
CA ASN A 426 -15.69 16.84 6.55
C ASN A 426 -16.07 15.35 6.38
N LEU A 427 -15.26 14.55 5.68
CA LEU A 427 -15.47 13.09 5.62
C LEU A 427 -15.28 12.48 7.02
N PHE A 428 -14.13 12.71 7.65
CA PHE A 428 -13.85 12.31 9.03
C PHE A 428 -13.27 13.51 9.80
N PRO A 429 -14.12 14.35 10.45
CA PRO A 429 -13.70 15.64 11.02
C PRO A 429 -12.72 15.57 12.20
N GLN A 430 -12.36 14.37 12.68
CA GLN A 430 -11.37 14.14 13.72
C GLN A 430 -10.00 13.70 13.18
N ALA A 431 -9.91 13.37 11.88
CA ALA A 431 -8.67 12.90 11.28
C ALA A 431 -7.71 14.06 10.99
N GLN A 432 -6.42 13.88 11.29
CA GLN A 432 -5.36 14.77 10.85
C GLN A 432 -5.13 14.56 9.34
N LEU A 433 -5.65 15.47 8.52
CA LEU A 433 -5.53 15.46 7.06
C LEU A 433 -4.26 16.19 6.60
N ASP A 434 -3.54 15.60 5.64
CA ASP A 434 -2.39 16.14 4.92
C ASP A 434 -2.64 15.98 3.41
N SER A 435 -2.81 17.11 2.71
CA SER A 435 -3.29 17.18 1.33
C SER A 435 -2.33 17.96 0.44
N TYR A 436 -2.23 17.59 -0.84
CA TYR A 436 -1.33 18.22 -1.81
C TYR A 436 -2.01 18.38 -3.19
N LEU A 437 -2.01 19.61 -3.71
CA LEU A 437 -2.49 19.94 -5.07
C LEU A 437 -1.30 19.97 -6.06
N PHE A 438 -1.41 19.22 -7.15
CA PHE A 438 -0.39 19.13 -8.20
C PHE A 438 -0.61 20.18 -9.30
N THR A 439 0.46 20.53 -10.01
CA THR A 439 0.44 21.50 -11.12
C THR A 439 0.50 20.77 -12.46
N PRO A 440 -0.39 21.06 -13.44
CA PRO A 440 -1.48 22.04 -13.38
C PRO A 440 -2.75 21.52 -12.68
N CYS A 441 -2.80 20.23 -12.37
CA CYS A 441 -3.94 19.57 -11.74
C CYS A 441 -3.53 18.23 -11.15
N GLY A 442 -4.45 17.62 -10.40
CA GLY A 442 -4.22 16.38 -9.66
C GLY A 442 -4.15 16.66 -8.16
N TYR A 443 -4.55 15.69 -7.36
CA TYR A 443 -4.59 15.84 -5.90
C TYR A 443 -4.29 14.50 -5.24
N SER A 444 -3.54 14.53 -4.14
CA SER A 444 -3.38 13.39 -3.24
C SER A 444 -3.49 13.86 -1.79
N ALA A 445 -4.04 13.02 -0.92
CA ALA A 445 -4.08 13.29 0.52
C ALA A 445 -4.04 12.02 1.36
N ASN A 446 -3.36 12.11 2.50
CA ASN A 446 -3.35 11.12 3.59
C ASN A 446 -4.04 11.70 4.81
N ALA A 447 -4.71 10.88 5.60
CA ALA A 447 -5.21 11.28 6.89
C ALA A 447 -5.03 10.20 7.95
N LEU A 448 -4.76 10.60 9.19
CA LEU A 448 -4.60 9.71 10.34
C LEU A 448 -5.68 9.99 11.41
N GLN A 449 -6.28 8.94 11.95
CA GLN A 449 -7.18 9.02 13.10
C GLN A 449 -6.97 7.77 13.97
N ASP A 450 -6.42 7.95 15.17
CA ASP A 450 -6.09 6.85 16.09
C ASP A 450 -5.24 5.76 15.40
N GLY A 451 -5.63 4.48 15.51
CA GLY A 451 -5.02 3.34 14.82
C GLY A 451 -5.31 3.24 13.32
N HIS A 452 -5.98 4.23 12.72
CA HIS A 452 -6.57 4.14 11.39
C HIS A 452 -6.14 5.27 10.44
N TYR A 453 -6.35 5.05 9.14
CA TYR A 453 -6.06 6.01 8.07
C TYR A 453 -7.21 6.13 7.06
N PHE A 454 -7.18 7.22 6.28
CA PHE A 454 -7.70 7.20 4.92
C PHE A 454 -6.72 7.86 3.94
N THR A 455 -6.81 7.50 2.66
CA THR A 455 -6.02 8.09 1.58
C THR A 455 -6.87 8.30 0.32
N ILE A 456 -6.56 9.35 -0.44
CA ILE A 456 -7.36 9.84 -1.56
C ILE A 456 -6.44 10.29 -2.69
N HIS A 457 -6.67 9.81 -3.91
CA HIS A 457 -5.89 10.20 -5.10
C HIS A 457 -6.82 10.53 -6.26
N VAL A 458 -6.50 11.58 -7.02
CA VAL A 458 -7.39 12.13 -8.06
C VAL A 458 -6.59 12.51 -9.30
N THR A 459 -6.97 11.91 -10.43
CA THR A 459 -6.56 12.25 -11.80
C THR A 459 -7.77 12.92 -12.47
N PRO A 460 -7.88 14.26 -12.46
CA PRO A 460 -9.09 14.97 -12.88
C PRO A 460 -9.25 15.13 -14.40
N GLU A 461 -8.27 14.72 -15.21
CA GLU A 461 -8.26 14.88 -16.66
C GLU A 461 -9.39 14.10 -17.35
N PRO A 462 -10.30 14.75 -18.12
CA PRO A 462 -11.49 14.09 -18.67
C PRO A 462 -11.24 12.83 -19.51
N VAL A 463 -10.06 12.71 -20.14
CA VAL A 463 -9.68 11.57 -21.00
C VAL A 463 -9.31 10.30 -20.22
N CYS A 464 -8.99 10.43 -18.93
CA CYS A 464 -8.55 9.33 -18.06
C CYS A 464 -9.05 9.51 -16.61
N SER A 465 -10.20 10.19 -16.44
CA SER A 465 -10.65 10.66 -15.14
C SER A 465 -10.86 9.53 -14.13
N TYR A 466 -10.11 9.61 -13.03
CA TYR A 466 -10.01 8.58 -12.00
C TYR A 466 -9.92 9.21 -10.62
N ALA A 467 -10.56 8.57 -9.65
CA ALA A 467 -10.32 8.86 -8.24
C ALA A 467 -10.37 7.58 -7.42
N SER A 468 -9.55 7.50 -6.39
CA SER A 468 -9.65 6.50 -5.35
C SER A 468 -9.92 7.15 -4.00
N PHE A 469 -10.69 6.45 -3.18
CA PHE A 469 -10.77 6.68 -1.75
C PHE A 469 -10.52 5.33 -1.07
N GLU A 470 -9.66 5.29 -0.06
CA GLU A 470 -9.33 4.07 0.69
C GLU A 470 -9.26 4.39 2.19
N THR A 471 -9.77 3.50 3.04
CA THR A 471 -9.69 3.66 4.50
C THR A 471 -9.72 2.34 5.23
N ASN A 472 -9.14 2.32 6.43
CA ASN A 472 -9.46 1.32 7.46
C ASN A 472 -10.17 1.87 8.70
N ILE A 473 -10.71 3.10 8.66
CA ILE A 473 -11.55 3.63 9.74
C ILE A 473 -12.86 2.81 9.78
N PRO A 474 -13.23 2.19 10.92
CA PRO A 474 -14.33 1.23 10.97
C PRO A 474 -15.70 1.86 10.65
N VAL A 475 -16.43 1.27 9.70
CA VAL A 475 -17.81 1.66 9.37
C VAL A 475 -18.80 0.55 9.72
N CYS A 476 -19.95 0.91 10.31
CA CYS A 476 -20.95 -0.09 10.71
C CYS A 476 -21.51 -0.84 9.50
N VAL A 477 -21.27 -2.15 9.51
CA VAL A 477 -21.78 -3.12 8.53
C VAL A 477 -23.21 -3.61 8.89
N GLY A 478 -23.63 -3.38 10.14
CA GLY A 478 -24.95 -3.70 10.66
C GLY A 478 -26.02 -2.62 10.44
N LYS A 479 -27.24 -2.87 10.92
CA LYS A 479 -28.26 -1.79 11.05
C LYS A 479 -27.95 -0.96 12.29
N LYS A 480 -27.86 0.37 12.16
CA LYS A 480 -27.90 1.30 13.31
C LYS A 480 -29.09 0.96 14.22
N ARG A 481 -28.81 0.58 15.47
CA ARG A 481 -29.86 0.44 16.50
C ARG A 481 -30.42 1.83 16.76
N ARG A 482 -31.70 2.06 16.49
CA ARG A 482 -32.36 3.32 16.85
C ARG A 482 -32.39 3.42 18.38
N THR A 483 -31.50 4.21 18.95
CA THR A 483 -31.64 4.72 20.31
C THR A 483 -32.89 5.59 20.37
N SER A 484 -33.98 5.01 20.88
CA SER A 484 -35.20 5.77 21.16
C SER A 484 -34.94 6.66 22.37
N SER A 485 -34.47 7.89 22.12
CA SER A 485 -34.37 8.95 23.13
C SER A 485 -35.76 9.19 23.73
N SER A 486 -36.00 8.59 24.89
CA SER A 486 -37.29 8.60 25.57
C SER A 486 -37.48 9.94 26.29
N SER A 487 -37.84 10.96 25.52
CA SER A 487 -38.24 12.28 26.03
C SER A 487 -39.46 12.14 26.93
N SER A 488 -39.21 12.04 28.23
CA SER A 488 -40.16 11.76 29.30
C SER A 488 -41.05 12.97 29.64
N SER A 489 -41.83 13.38 28.64
CA SER A 489 -42.85 14.43 28.73
C SER A 489 -43.97 14.03 29.71
N SER A 490 -43.81 14.44 30.97
CA SER A 490 -44.63 14.03 32.12
C SER A 490 -45.97 14.78 32.21
N SER A 491 -46.80 14.65 31.16
CA SER A 491 -48.12 15.29 31.09
C SER A 491 -49.19 14.56 31.93
N ARG A 492 -49.43 15.01 33.16
CA ARG A 492 -50.53 14.56 34.02
C ARG A 492 -51.93 14.84 33.41
N ARG A 493 -52.72 13.78 33.18
CA ARG A 493 -54.21 13.69 33.11
C ARG A 493 -54.60 12.20 32.94
N GLY A 494 -55.75 11.69 33.38
CA GLY A 494 -56.82 12.34 34.16
C GLY A 494 -58.19 11.64 34.13
N SER A 495 -58.33 10.42 34.68
CA SER A 495 -59.58 9.74 35.10
C SER A 495 -60.68 9.34 34.06
N GLY A 496 -61.37 8.22 34.33
CA GLY A 496 -62.60 7.75 33.63
C GLY A 496 -62.36 6.58 32.65
N ARG A 497 -62.64 5.29 32.95
CA ARG A 497 -63.84 4.55 33.41
C ARG A 497 -64.84 4.19 32.28
N SER A 498 -64.96 2.88 31.97
CA SER A 498 -66.19 2.10 31.63
C SER A 498 -65.94 0.95 30.62
N THR A 499 -66.61 -0.18 30.85
CA THR A 499 -66.66 -1.47 30.10
C THR A 499 -68.00 -1.63 29.34
N PRO A 500 -68.30 -2.70 28.55
CA PRO A 500 -67.48 -3.69 27.79
C PRO A 500 -67.99 -3.95 26.32
N GLN A 501 -67.46 -5.03 25.70
CA GLN A 501 -67.88 -5.86 24.53
C GLN A 501 -69.39 -5.96 24.13
N PRO A 502 -69.79 -6.41 22.89
CA PRO A 502 -69.43 -7.76 22.35
C PRO A 502 -69.33 -8.03 20.80
N GLN A 503 -68.59 -9.12 20.49
CA GLN A 503 -68.74 -10.21 19.48
C GLN A 503 -69.23 -10.00 18.03
N GLN A 504 -68.47 -10.57 17.06
CA GLN A 504 -68.82 -11.53 15.95
C GLN A 504 -67.83 -11.37 14.75
N SER A 505 -67.45 -12.37 13.93
CA SER A 505 -67.54 -13.85 14.03
C SER A 505 -66.71 -14.56 12.91
N GLY A 506 -65.98 -15.64 13.22
CA GLY A 506 -65.36 -16.58 12.24
C GLY A 506 -64.03 -16.12 11.58
N ASN A 507 -63.11 -16.99 11.16
CA ASN A 507 -63.04 -18.46 11.27
C ASN A 507 -61.58 -18.98 11.38
N ILE A 508 -61.36 -19.81 12.40
CA ILE A 508 -60.62 -21.10 12.39
C ILE A 508 -59.50 -21.31 11.35
N SER A 509 -58.26 -21.38 11.82
CA SER A 509 -57.34 -22.49 11.50
C SER A 509 -56.28 -22.67 12.60
N THR A 510 -56.10 -23.89 13.07
CA THR A 510 -54.99 -24.35 13.94
C THR A 510 -53.78 -24.70 13.03
N CYS A 511 -52.55 -24.94 13.51
CA CYS A 511 -52.11 -25.47 14.81
C CYS A 511 -50.88 -24.74 15.40
N GLU A 512 -50.62 -25.04 16.66
CA GLU A 512 -49.45 -24.63 17.43
C GLU A 512 -48.33 -25.66 17.30
N GLU A 513 -47.07 -25.19 17.26
CA GLU A 513 -45.87 -25.76 17.92
C GLU A 513 -44.66 -24.88 17.52
N GLY A 514 -43.70 -24.57 18.41
CA GLY A 514 -43.63 -24.96 19.83
C GLY A 514 -42.31 -24.58 20.54
N GLU A 515 -41.27 -24.14 19.82
CA GLU A 515 -39.94 -23.94 20.40
C GLU A 515 -39.71 -22.50 20.89
N MET A 516 -39.63 -22.33 22.22
CA MET A 516 -39.05 -21.14 22.83
C MET A 516 -37.52 -21.29 22.91
N LEU A 517 -36.78 -20.49 22.14
CA LEU A 517 -35.37 -20.22 22.41
C LEU A 517 -35.24 -18.91 23.16
N THR A 518 -34.66 -18.97 24.36
CA THR A 518 -34.39 -17.81 25.21
C THR A 518 -33.08 -17.15 24.78
N ASP A 519 -33.16 -15.99 24.13
CA ASP A 519 -32.00 -15.13 23.79
C ASP A 519 -31.44 -14.41 25.06
N ASP A 520 -31.07 -15.18 26.08
CA ASP A 520 -30.33 -14.72 27.27
C ASP A 520 -28.83 -14.94 27.07
N ASP A 521 -28.19 -14.03 26.32
CA ASP A 521 -26.86 -13.49 26.69
C ASP A 521 -26.50 -12.32 25.77
N ASN A 522 -26.75 -11.10 26.23
CA ASN A 522 -26.39 -9.88 25.50
C ASN A 522 -26.10 -8.76 26.51
N LYS A 523 -24.94 -8.85 27.17
CA LYS A 523 -24.41 -7.78 28.01
C LYS A 523 -24.40 -6.48 27.21
N LYS A 524 -25.11 -5.48 27.72
CA LYS A 524 -24.97 -4.11 27.22
C LYS A 524 -23.61 -3.56 27.67
N GLU A 525 -22.69 -3.44 26.73
CA GLU A 525 -21.71 -2.37 26.80
C GLU A 525 -22.23 -1.24 25.91
N GLU A 526 -22.51 -0.09 26.54
CA GLU A 526 -23.03 1.08 25.85
C GLU A 526 -21.84 1.85 25.27
N VAL A 527 -21.36 1.39 24.11
CA VAL A 527 -20.42 2.14 23.27
C VAL A 527 -21.18 3.37 22.73
N GLU A 528 -21.14 4.46 23.50
CA GLU A 528 -21.46 5.79 22.97
C GLU A 528 -20.50 6.12 21.82
N GLY A 529 -21.00 6.87 20.82
CA GLY A 529 -20.30 7.04 19.54
C GLY A 529 -18.97 7.77 19.68
N VAL A 530 -17.86 7.03 19.73
CA VAL A 530 -16.49 7.55 19.91
C VAL A 530 -16.06 8.45 18.74
N TYR A 531 -16.45 8.10 17.52
CA TYR A 531 -16.06 8.81 16.29
C TYR A 531 -17.06 9.90 15.93
N GLY A 532 -16.71 11.14 16.25
CA GLY A 532 -17.55 12.33 16.10
C GLY A 532 -17.68 12.84 14.68
N GLY A 533 -18.84 12.57 14.04
CA GLY A 533 -19.26 13.23 12.79
C GLY A 533 -18.86 12.55 11.49
N GLY A 534 -18.01 11.52 11.53
CA GLY A 534 -17.72 10.66 10.38
C GLY A 534 -18.95 9.88 9.88
N PRO A 535 -18.88 9.23 8.71
CA PRO A 535 -19.94 8.33 8.24
C PRO A 535 -20.05 7.10 9.13
N GLU A 536 -21.23 6.84 9.69
CA GLU A 536 -21.40 5.72 10.63
C GLU A 536 -21.48 4.36 9.92
N THR A 537 -21.79 4.33 8.62
CA THR A 537 -22.05 3.10 7.86
C THR A 537 -21.40 3.12 6.49
N LEU A 538 -21.10 1.96 5.92
CA LEU A 538 -20.52 1.84 4.58
C LEU A 538 -21.40 2.51 3.51
N THR A 539 -22.73 2.41 3.60
CA THR A 539 -23.64 3.09 2.66
C THR A 539 -23.57 4.61 2.79
N GLU A 540 -23.32 5.14 3.99
CA GLU A 540 -23.13 6.57 4.21
C GLU A 540 -21.76 7.03 3.68
N LEU A 541 -20.68 6.30 3.96
CA LEU A 541 -19.34 6.57 3.45
C LEU A 541 -19.33 6.64 1.93
N ILE A 542 -19.88 5.61 1.26
CA ILE A 542 -20.01 5.59 -0.21
C ILE A 542 -20.84 6.79 -0.69
N SER A 543 -21.93 7.15 0.00
CA SER A 543 -22.76 8.29 -0.39
C SER A 543 -21.99 9.62 -0.30
N ARG A 544 -21.28 9.89 0.82
CA ARG A 544 -20.49 11.12 0.99
C ARG A 544 -19.39 11.22 -0.08
N VAL A 545 -18.65 10.15 -0.33
CA VAL A 545 -17.58 10.11 -1.36
C VAL A 545 -18.17 10.32 -2.76
N VAL A 546 -19.25 9.62 -3.12
CA VAL A 546 -19.91 9.74 -4.43
C VAL A 546 -20.49 11.13 -4.69
N GLU A 547 -20.98 11.84 -3.67
CA GLU A 547 -21.49 13.21 -3.81
C GLU A 547 -20.38 14.24 -4.17
N ILE A 548 -19.13 13.98 -3.78
CA ILE A 548 -17.95 14.82 -4.06
C ILE A 548 -17.44 14.64 -5.49
N PHE A 549 -17.25 13.39 -5.92
CA PHE A 549 -16.60 13.01 -7.19
C PHE A 549 -17.58 12.79 -8.35
N GLN A 550 -18.81 12.37 -8.04
CA GLN A 550 -19.91 12.11 -8.98
C GLN A 550 -19.51 11.23 -10.19
N PRO A 551 -19.03 9.99 -9.93
CA PRO A 551 -18.56 9.09 -10.99
C PRO A 551 -19.68 8.51 -11.86
N GLY A 552 -19.40 8.29 -13.14
CA GLY A 552 -20.24 7.47 -14.02
C GLY A 552 -20.16 5.97 -13.70
N THR A 553 -19.03 5.51 -13.16
CA THR A 553 -18.76 4.10 -12.81
C THR A 553 -17.88 3.99 -11.57
N MET A 554 -18.17 3.02 -10.69
CA MET A 554 -17.31 2.73 -9.54
C MET A 554 -17.32 1.25 -9.15
N SER A 555 -16.20 0.79 -8.59
CA SER A 555 -16.09 -0.46 -7.84
C SER A 555 -15.84 -0.16 -6.36
N VAL A 556 -16.37 -0.99 -5.48
CA VAL A 556 -16.14 -0.92 -4.03
C VAL A 556 -15.69 -2.28 -3.52
N THR A 557 -14.60 -2.31 -2.77
CA THR A 557 -14.16 -3.47 -1.97
C THR A 557 -14.50 -3.23 -0.49
N LEU A 558 -14.73 -4.33 0.23
CA LEU A 558 -14.87 -4.33 1.68
C LEU A 558 -14.19 -5.61 2.18
N PHE A 559 -12.98 -5.48 2.70
CA PHE A 559 -12.32 -6.52 3.48
C PHE A 559 -12.76 -6.50 4.94
N SER A 560 -12.69 -7.66 5.59
CA SER A 560 -12.86 -7.79 7.03
C SER A 560 -12.12 -9.02 7.53
N SER A 561 -11.26 -8.84 8.54
CA SER A 561 -10.51 -9.90 9.19
C SER A 561 -11.42 -10.94 9.87
N HIS A 562 -10.94 -12.18 9.97
CA HIS A 562 -11.59 -13.23 10.79
C HIS A 562 -11.17 -13.17 12.27
N MET A 563 -10.30 -12.23 12.66
CA MET A 563 -9.93 -12.00 14.06
C MET A 563 -10.94 -11.12 14.79
N ASN A 564 -11.24 -11.49 16.02
CA ASN A 564 -11.96 -10.68 17.01
C ASN A 564 -11.03 -9.59 17.61
N GLU A 565 -11.60 -8.67 18.39
CA GLU A 565 -10.89 -7.59 19.10
C GLU A 565 -9.95 -8.09 20.23
N ASP A 566 -10.04 -9.35 20.63
CA ASP A 566 -9.15 -10.02 21.59
C ASP A 566 -8.04 -10.86 20.91
N GLY A 567 -7.96 -10.83 19.58
CA GLY A 567 -7.03 -11.61 18.77
C GLY A 567 -7.42 -13.10 18.59
N SER A 568 -8.56 -13.55 19.13
CA SER A 568 -9.10 -14.89 18.85
C SER A 568 -9.73 -14.95 17.45
N LEU A 569 -9.84 -16.17 16.89
CA LEU A 569 -10.58 -16.39 15.64
C LEU A 569 -12.10 -16.42 15.90
N GLU A 570 -12.88 -15.86 14.99
CA GLU A 570 -14.34 -15.97 14.99
C GLU A 570 -14.80 -17.44 14.93
N THR A 571 -15.89 -17.76 15.64
CA THR A 571 -16.63 -18.99 15.37
C THR A 571 -17.35 -18.90 14.01
N GLU A 572 -17.60 -20.05 13.38
CA GLU A 572 -18.36 -20.17 12.13
C GLU A 572 -19.69 -19.36 12.16
N ARG A 573 -20.40 -19.37 13.30
CA ARG A 573 -21.63 -18.60 13.51
C ARG A 573 -21.42 -17.08 13.55
N GLN A 574 -20.25 -16.60 14.01
CA GLN A 574 -19.86 -15.19 13.91
C GLN A 574 -19.50 -14.84 12.47
N ALA A 575 -18.66 -15.64 11.81
CA ALA A 575 -18.26 -15.44 10.41
C ALA A 575 -19.47 -15.37 9.46
N GLU A 576 -20.38 -16.36 9.48
CA GLU A 576 -21.61 -16.31 8.69
C GLU A 576 -22.44 -15.03 8.98
N ARG A 577 -22.46 -14.57 10.25
CA ARG A 577 -23.21 -13.37 10.67
C ARG A 577 -22.52 -12.09 10.19
N ARG A 578 -21.19 -12.07 10.10
CA ARG A 578 -20.40 -10.95 9.57
C ARG A 578 -20.50 -10.88 8.05
N GLN A 579 -20.29 -11.99 7.33
CA GLN A 579 -20.54 -12.12 5.89
C GLN A 579 -21.96 -11.66 5.49
N ARG A 580 -23.01 -12.13 6.19
CA ARG A 580 -24.41 -11.72 5.95
C ARG A 580 -24.67 -10.24 6.25
N GLN A 581 -23.81 -9.58 7.03
CA GLN A 581 -23.81 -8.12 7.18
C GLN A 581 -23.04 -7.44 6.04
N MET A 582 -21.83 -7.88 5.69
CA MET A 582 -21.02 -7.31 4.60
C MET A 582 -21.78 -7.27 3.26
N VAL A 583 -22.37 -8.40 2.88
CA VAL A 583 -23.19 -8.53 1.66
C VAL A 583 -24.41 -7.60 1.66
N LYS A 584 -24.89 -7.19 2.84
CA LYS A 584 -26.05 -6.33 3.05
C LYS A 584 -25.68 -4.84 3.14
N ALA A 585 -24.52 -4.51 3.71
CA ALA A 585 -23.93 -3.17 3.73
C ALA A 585 -23.47 -2.73 2.34
N MET A 586 -23.02 -3.68 1.51
CA MET A 586 -22.92 -3.55 0.05
C MET A 586 -24.34 -3.51 -0.58
N GLY A 587 -25.04 -2.42 -0.28
CA GLY A 587 -26.47 -2.20 -0.52
C GLY A 587 -26.78 -1.54 -1.87
N ARG A 588 -27.90 -0.81 -1.92
CA ARG A 588 -28.22 0.09 -3.04
C ARG A 588 -27.60 1.46 -2.77
N VAL A 589 -26.87 2.00 -3.73
CA VAL A 589 -26.41 3.39 -3.71
C VAL A 589 -27.40 4.25 -4.50
N LYS A 590 -27.73 5.43 -3.99
CA LYS A 590 -28.69 6.36 -4.61
C LYS A 590 -28.11 6.88 -5.94
N GLY A 591 -28.86 6.71 -7.04
CA GLY A 591 -28.42 7.13 -8.37
C GLY A 591 -27.56 6.11 -9.13
N PHE A 592 -27.35 4.91 -8.59
CA PHE A 592 -26.53 3.86 -9.23
C PHE A 592 -27.27 2.53 -9.36
N THR A 593 -27.10 1.89 -10.52
CA THR A 593 -27.42 0.48 -10.74
C THR A 593 -26.21 -0.33 -10.31
N ARG A 594 -26.36 -1.15 -9.26
CA ARG A 594 -25.34 -2.14 -8.90
C ARG A 594 -25.45 -3.33 -9.85
N THR A 595 -24.44 -3.54 -10.68
CA THR A 595 -24.39 -4.61 -11.68
C THR A 595 -23.91 -5.93 -11.08
N ASP A 596 -22.95 -5.87 -10.15
CA ASP A 596 -22.29 -7.03 -9.57
C ASP A 596 -22.21 -6.88 -8.05
N ARG A 597 -22.33 -7.99 -7.33
CA ARG A 597 -22.01 -8.08 -5.90
C ARG A 597 -21.59 -9.50 -5.57
N ILE A 598 -20.33 -9.67 -5.19
CA ILE A 598 -19.69 -10.97 -5.01
C ILE A 598 -19.10 -11.01 -3.60
N LEU A 599 -19.32 -12.12 -2.88
CA LEU A 599 -18.62 -12.44 -1.64
C LEU A 599 -17.51 -13.45 -2.00
N TYR A 600 -16.30 -13.18 -1.53
CA TYR A 600 -15.22 -14.16 -1.47
C TYR A 600 -14.91 -14.41 0.00
N GLU A 601 -14.74 -15.67 0.33
CA GLU A 601 -14.21 -16.14 1.61
C GLU A 601 -12.77 -16.60 1.35
N PHE A 602 -11.82 -16.04 2.10
CA PHE A 602 -10.42 -16.42 2.07
C PHE A 602 -9.98 -16.84 3.48
N GLU A 603 -8.87 -17.57 3.58
CA GLU A 603 -8.33 -17.94 4.89
C GLU A 603 -7.96 -16.69 5.69
N GLY A 604 -8.64 -16.45 6.82
CA GLY A 604 -8.41 -15.30 7.69
C GLY A 604 -8.99 -13.95 7.23
N CYS A 605 -9.77 -13.87 6.15
CA CYS A 605 -10.56 -12.67 5.83
C CYS A 605 -11.70 -12.93 4.82
N ASP A 606 -12.76 -12.13 4.90
CA ASP A 606 -13.77 -12.04 3.84
C ASP A 606 -13.58 -10.79 2.99
N LEU A 607 -13.98 -10.86 1.72
CA LEU A 607 -14.09 -9.73 0.79
C LEU A 607 -15.49 -9.66 0.19
N VAL A 608 -16.15 -8.51 0.30
CA VAL A 608 -17.32 -8.19 -0.53
C VAL A 608 -16.96 -7.14 -1.58
N PHE A 609 -17.02 -7.54 -2.85
CA PHE A 609 -16.89 -6.65 -4.00
C PHE A 609 -18.28 -6.22 -4.50
N GLY A 610 -18.42 -4.97 -4.93
CA GLY A 610 -19.59 -4.47 -5.66
C GLY A 610 -19.18 -3.54 -6.80
N HIS A 611 -19.82 -3.69 -7.97
CA HIS A 611 -19.64 -2.77 -9.11
C HIS A 611 -20.95 -2.04 -9.43
N PHE A 612 -20.84 -0.76 -9.78
CA PHE A 612 -21.94 0.19 -9.88
C PHE A 612 -21.80 1.12 -11.10
N GLU A 613 -22.84 1.21 -11.91
CA GLU A 613 -22.99 2.18 -13.01
C GLU A 613 -24.01 3.27 -12.63
N ALA A 614 -23.75 4.54 -12.98
CA ALA A 614 -24.70 5.62 -12.76
C ALA A 614 -26.00 5.42 -13.58
N THR A 615 -27.17 5.60 -12.96
CA THR A 615 -28.48 5.37 -13.60
C THR A 615 -28.78 6.36 -14.72
N ASN A 616 -28.22 7.57 -14.62
CA ASN A 616 -28.39 8.64 -15.58
C ASN A 616 -27.02 8.93 -16.21
N LYS A 617 -26.81 8.47 -17.45
CA LYS A 617 -25.70 8.96 -18.29
C LYS A 617 -26.13 10.34 -18.81
N ALA A 618 -25.57 11.39 -18.21
CA ALA A 618 -25.78 12.79 -18.55
C ALA A 618 -24.72 13.25 -19.57
#